data_AF-A0A2S4ZZ66-F1
#
_entry.id   AF-A0A2S4ZZ66-F1
#
_cell.length_a   1.000
_cell.length_b   1.000
_cell.length_c   1.000
_cell.angle_alpha   90.00
_cell.angle_beta   90.00
_cell.angle_gamma   90.00
#
_symmetry.space_group_name_H-M   'P 1'
#
loop_
_entity.id
_entity.type
_entity.pdbx_description
1 polymer ?
#
loop_
_entity_poly.entity_id
_entity_poly.type
_entity_poly.pdbx_seq_one_letter_code
_entity_poly.pdbx_strand_id
1 'polypeptide(L)'
;MSAHETTVSHEHHGEHASMTKSLIWKVFFILLGVTLVEFFIALYALPHHWFSQEIANFVYIALTIVKAAYIVAYFMHLKFEKVGLIISVVLPIVFLVYFVALMIIEGNYLLFAIK
;
A
#
# COMPACT_ATOMS: atom_id res chain seq x y z
N MET A 1 -37.14 -53.91 -2.81
CA MET A 1 -37.27 -52.50 -2.41
C MET A 1 -35.87 -51.93 -2.38
N SER A 2 -35.56 -51.10 -3.37
CA SER A 2 -34.23 -50.52 -3.58
C SER A 2 -33.93 -49.51 -2.47
N ALA A 3 -32.83 -49.71 -1.74
CA ALA A 3 -32.35 -48.75 -0.78
C ALA A 3 -31.79 -47.54 -1.55
N HIS A 4 -32.44 -46.40 -1.35
CA HIS A 4 -32.05 -45.11 -1.89
C HIS A 4 -30.77 -44.65 -1.18
N GLU A 5 -29.61 -44.93 -1.79
CA GLU A 5 -28.37 -44.22 -1.46
C GLU A 5 -28.55 -42.76 -1.85
N THR A 6 -28.84 -41.93 -0.85
CA THR A 6 -28.73 -40.48 -0.96
C THR A 6 -27.26 -40.16 -1.21
N THR A 7 -26.90 -40.06 -2.49
CA THR A 7 -25.67 -39.45 -2.95
C THR A 7 -25.71 -37.99 -2.54
N VAL A 8 -25.06 -37.69 -1.41
CA VAL A 8 -24.75 -36.32 -1.01
C VAL A 8 -23.77 -35.80 -2.05
N SER A 9 -24.31 -35.18 -3.09
CA SER A 9 -23.57 -34.33 -4.01
C SER A 9 -22.99 -33.17 -3.20
N HIS A 10 -21.79 -33.36 -2.67
CA HIS A 10 -20.93 -32.29 -2.23
C HIS A 10 -20.51 -31.53 -3.48
N GLU A 11 -21.37 -30.61 -3.93
CA GLU A 11 -21.04 -29.66 -4.98
C GLU A 11 -19.84 -28.86 -4.52
N HIS A 12 -18.76 -29.10 -5.26
CA HIS A 12 -17.44 -28.57 -5.06
C HIS A 12 -17.38 -27.15 -5.64
N HIS A 13 -16.65 -26.29 -4.94
CA HIS A 13 -16.19 -24.96 -5.35
C HIS A 13 -17.21 -23.84 -5.24
N GLY A 14 -17.41 -23.42 -3.98
CA GLY A 14 -17.61 -22.00 -3.70
C GLY A 14 -16.57 -21.17 -4.45
N GLU A 15 -17.05 -20.13 -5.11
CA GLU A 15 -16.27 -19.08 -5.74
C GLU A 15 -15.41 -18.40 -4.67
N HIS A 16 -14.27 -19.01 -4.34
CA HIS A 16 -13.22 -18.35 -3.61
C HIS A 16 -12.70 -17.24 -4.52
N ALA A 17 -13.07 -16.00 -4.18
CA ALA A 17 -12.49 -14.75 -4.66
C ALA A 17 -10.99 -14.63 -4.31
N SER A 18 -10.22 -15.68 -4.60
CA SER A 18 -8.79 -15.73 -4.45
C SER A 18 -8.18 -15.05 -5.67
N MET A 19 -7.33 -14.07 -5.42
CA MET A 19 -6.54 -13.39 -6.44
C MET A 19 -5.88 -14.42 -7.36
N THR A 20 -6.32 -14.50 -8.61
CA THR A 20 -5.74 -15.42 -9.59
C THR A 20 -4.27 -15.08 -9.79
N LYS A 21 -3.39 -16.09 -9.93
CA LYS A 21 -1.93 -15.89 -10.13
C LYS A 21 -1.60 -14.87 -11.23
N SER A 22 -2.44 -14.79 -12.26
CA SER A 22 -2.34 -13.81 -13.35
C SER A 22 -2.50 -12.35 -12.88
N LEU A 23 -3.40 -12.07 -11.96
CA LEU A 23 -3.64 -10.71 -11.45
C LEU A 23 -2.45 -10.22 -10.61
N ILE A 24 -1.86 -11.12 -9.80
CA ILE A 24 -0.68 -10.82 -8.99
C ILE A 24 0.50 -10.44 -9.88
N TRP A 25 0.76 -11.21 -10.93
CA TRP A 25 1.81 -10.91 -11.90
C TRP A 25 1.59 -9.58 -12.65
N LYS A 26 0.33 -9.29 -13.01
CA LYS A 26 -0.03 -8.01 -13.64
C LYS A 26 0.21 -6.83 -12.70
N VAL A 27 -0.23 -6.92 -11.45
CA VAL A 27 -0.04 -5.85 -10.44
C VAL A 27 1.44 -5.69 -10.10
N PHE A 28 2.19 -6.79 -9.99
CA PHE A 28 3.64 -6.77 -9.80
C PHE A 28 4.35 -5.95 -10.88
N PHE A 29 4.06 -6.20 -12.16
CA PHE A 29 4.71 -5.44 -13.24
C PHE A 29 4.31 -3.97 -13.28
N ILE A 30 3.07 -3.63 -12.93
CA ILE A 30 2.63 -2.24 -12.79
C ILE A 30 3.46 -1.55 -11.69
N LEU A 31 3.56 -2.18 -10.53
CA LEU A 31 4.32 -1.65 -9.39
C LEU A 31 5.82 -1.55 -9.67
N LEU A 32 6.38 -2.52 -10.41
CA LEU A 32 7.75 -2.48 -10.90
C LEU A 32 7.95 -1.28 -11.84
N GLY A 33 7.05 -1.10 -12.81
CA GLY A 33 7.10 0.03 -13.74
C GLY A 33 7.04 1.38 -13.04
N VAL A 34 6.10 1.56 -12.10
CA VAL A 34 5.99 2.78 -11.28
C VAL A 34 7.29 3.02 -10.51
N THR A 35 7.85 1.98 -9.90
CA THR A 35 9.10 2.09 -9.13
C THR A 35 10.30 2.48 -10.01
N LEU A 36 10.40 1.92 -11.22
CA LEU A 36 11.45 2.29 -12.18
C LEU A 36 11.31 3.75 -12.62
N VAL A 37 10.09 4.22 -12.85
CA VAL A 37 9.82 5.64 -13.17
C VAL A 37 10.20 6.54 -11.99
N GLU A 38 9.86 6.17 -10.75
CA GLU A 38 10.28 6.91 -9.56
C GLU A 38 11.80 7.03 -9.46
N PHE A 39 12.54 5.93 -9.65
CA PHE A 39 14.00 5.95 -9.65
C PHE A 39 14.58 6.78 -10.79
N PHE A 40 13.98 6.75 -11.97
CA PHE A 40 14.40 7.59 -13.10
C PHE A 40 14.20 9.07 -12.78
N ILE A 41 13.06 9.45 -12.20
CA ILE A 41 12.81 10.83 -11.78
C ILE A 41 13.83 11.26 -10.71
N ALA A 42 14.04 10.43 -9.69
CA ALA A 42 14.94 10.73 -8.57
C ALA A 42 16.42 10.82 -8.98
N LEU A 43 16.90 9.87 -9.78
CA LEU A 43 18.33 9.76 -10.14
C LEU A 43 18.70 10.53 -11.40
N TYR A 44 17.77 10.73 -12.33
CA TYR A 44 18.06 11.35 -13.62
C TYR A 44 17.38 12.71 -13.80
N ALA A 45 16.07 12.81 -13.55
CA ALA A 45 15.33 14.05 -13.82
C ALA A 45 15.65 15.20 -12.84
N LEU A 46 15.83 14.89 -11.55
CA LEU A 46 16.21 15.90 -10.54
C LEU A 46 17.63 16.46 -10.79
N PRO A 47 18.68 15.62 -11.00
CA PRO A 47 20.03 16.14 -11.21
C PRO A 47 20.27 16.86 -12.55
N HIS A 48 19.53 16.49 -13.61
CA HIS A 48 19.66 17.14 -14.93
C HIS A 48 18.75 18.38 -15.11
N HIS A 49 18.00 18.80 -14.09
CA HIS A 49 17.10 19.96 -14.14
C HIS A 49 16.15 19.98 -15.35
N TRP A 50 15.69 18.82 -15.81
CA TRP A 50 14.73 18.72 -16.93
C TRP A 50 13.36 19.33 -16.59
N PHE A 51 13.02 19.39 -15.31
CA PHE A 51 11.80 20.00 -14.79
C PHE A 51 12.11 20.89 -13.60
N SER A 52 11.18 21.78 -13.28
CA SER A 52 11.23 22.54 -12.02
C SER A 52 11.22 21.56 -10.84
N GLN A 53 12.13 21.74 -9.89
CA GLN A 53 12.37 20.78 -8.80
C GLN A 53 11.10 20.49 -7.98
N GLU A 54 10.23 21.49 -7.82
CA GLU A 54 8.95 21.35 -7.13
C GLU A 54 7.99 20.39 -7.86
N ILE A 55 7.95 20.45 -9.19
CA ILE A 55 7.10 19.59 -10.02
C ILE A 55 7.60 18.15 -9.95
N ALA A 56 8.92 17.95 -10.06
CA ALA A 56 9.52 16.63 -9.98
C ALA A 56 9.28 15.99 -8.60
N ASN A 57 9.43 16.75 -7.52
CA ASN A 57 9.15 16.29 -6.17
C ASN A 57 7.67 15.95 -5.97
N PHE A 58 6.76 16.80 -6.46
CA PHE A 58 5.32 16.54 -6.36
C PHE A 58 4.92 15.26 -7.09
N VAL A 59 5.38 15.07 -8.33
CA VAL A 59 5.11 13.86 -9.13
C VAL A 59 5.69 12.63 -8.45
N TYR A 60 6.91 12.71 -7.94
CA TYR A 60 7.54 11.61 -7.20
C TYR A 60 6.69 11.18 -6.00
N ILE A 61 6.30 12.13 -5.13
CA ILE A 61 5.46 11.86 -3.96
C ILE A 61 4.11 11.26 -4.37
N ALA A 62 3.47 11.79 -5.40
CA ALA A 62 2.19 11.29 -5.90
C ALA A 62 2.30 9.83 -6.39
N LEU A 63 3.35 9.51 -7.15
CA LEU A 63 3.62 8.14 -7.61
C LEU A 63 3.88 7.19 -6.43
N THR A 64 4.60 7.64 -5.40
CA THR A 64 4.86 6.84 -4.20
C THR A 64 3.56 6.49 -3.47
N ILE A 65 2.63 7.46 -3.34
CA ILE A 65 1.32 7.24 -2.71
C ILE A 65 0.50 6.22 -3.51
N VAL A 66 0.44 6.38 -4.83
CA VAL A 66 -0.26 5.45 -5.72
C VAL A 66 0.31 4.04 -5.59
N LYS A 67 1.65 3.92 -5.57
CA LYS A 67 2.34 2.64 -5.37
C LYS A 67 1.96 2.00 -4.03
N ALA A 68 2.01 2.76 -2.95
CA ALA A 68 1.66 2.29 -1.62
C ALA A 68 0.20 1.80 -1.57
N ALA A 69 -0.74 2.55 -2.15
CA ALA A 69 -2.14 2.14 -2.23
C ALA A 69 -2.33 0.82 -3.01
N TYR A 70 -1.62 0.64 -4.13
CA TYR A 70 -1.66 -0.62 -4.88
C TYR A 70 -1.08 -1.81 -4.11
N ILE A 71 0.01 -1.61 -3.36
CA ILE A 71 0.61 -2.65 -2.52
C ILE A 71 -0.39 -3.08 -1.43
N VAL A 72 -0.96 -2.11 -0.72
CA VAL A 72 -1.90 -2.36 0.38
C VAL A 72 -3.19 -3.03 -0.14
N ALA A 73 -3.71 -2.58 -1.28
CA ALA A 73 -4.94 -3.16 -1.84
C ALA A 73 -4.73 -4.60 -2.35
N TYR A 74 -3.64 -4.87 -3.08
CA TYR A 74 -3.48 -6.12 -3.83
C TYR A 74 -2.48 -7.11 -3.21
N PHE A 75 -1.38 -6.65 -2.61
CA PHE A 75 -0.40 -7.55 -1.99
C PHE A 75 -0.70 -7.86 -0.53
N MET A 76 -1.26 -6.89 0.22
CA MET A 76 -1.77 -7.15 1.57
C MET A 76 -3.20 -7.72 1.57
N HIS A 77 -3.75 -8.04 0.40
CA HIS A 77 -5.07 -8.66 0.21
C HIS A 77 -6.27 -7.86 0.79
N LEU A 78 -6.05 -6.63 1.25
CA LEU A 78 -7.05 -5.83 1.98
C LEU A 78 -8.26 -5.44 1.13
N LYS A 79 -8.18 -5.54 -0.20
CA LYS A 79 -9.29 -5.21 -1.09
C LYS A 79 -10.53 -6.10 -0.87
N PHE A 80 -10.37 -7.30 -0.31
CA PHE A 80 -11.46 -8.27 -0.10
C PHE A 80 -11.52 -8.83 1.33
N GLU A 81 -10.72 -8.29 2.26
CA GLU A 81 -10.49 -8.88 3.58
C GLU A 81 -11.03 -8.03 4.74
N LYS A 82 -11.05 -8.62 5.93
CA LYS A 82 -11.75 -8.10 7.12
C LYS A 82 -11.17 -6.77 7.59
N VAL A 83 -12.06 -5.86 7.98
CA VAL A 83 -11.78 -4.50 8.49
C VAL A 83 -10.67 -4.47 9.55
N GLY A 84 -10.50 -5.53 10.34
CA GLY A 84 -9.42 -5.66 11.33
C GLY A 84 -8.00 -5.56 10.75
N LEU A 85 -7.76 -6.09 9.55
CA LEU A 85 -6.44 -5.99 8.90
C LEU A 85 -6.16 -4.58 8.35
N ILE A 86 -7.20 -3.85 7.94
CA ILE A 86 -7.07 -2.44 7.56
C ILE A 86 -6.68 -1.62 8.79
N ILE A 87 -7.35 -1.85 9.92
CA ILE A 87 -7.05 -1.17 11.19
C ILE A 87 -5.62 -1.48 11.66
N SER A 88 -5.12 -2.70 11.50
CA SER A 88 -3.74 -3.04 11.90
C SER A 88 -2.66 -2.30 11.10
N VAL A 89 -2.97 -1.81 9.89
CA VAL A 89 -2.05 -0.99 9.09
C VAL A 89 -2.27 0.49 9.33
N VAL A 90 -3.52 0.94 9.44
CA VAL A 90 -3.84 2.36 9.65
C VAL A 90 -3.44 2.84 11.04
N LEU A 91 -3.68 2.02 12.07
CA LEU A 91 -3.39 2.37 13.47
C LEU A 91 -1.91 2.73 13.71
N PRO A 92 -0.91 1.93 13.31
CA PRO A 92 0.49 2.29 13.49
C PRO A 92 0.89 3.53 12.69
N ILE A 93 0.31 3.76 11.51
CA ILE A 93 0.59 4.97 10.71
C ILE A 93 0.08 6.22 11.44
N VAL A 94 -1.17 6.19 11.92
CA VAL A 94 -1.77 7.30 12.68
C VAL A 94 -0.98 7.54 13.98
N PHE A 95 -0.63 6.47 14.69
CA PHE A 95 0.18 6.56 15.90
C PHE A 95 1.55 7.18 15.63
N LEU A 96 2.21 6.82 14.52
CA LEU A 96 3.52 7.35 14.16
C LEU A 96 3.46 8.85 13.83
N VAL A 97 2.44 9.30 13.08
CA VAL A 97 2.23 10.73 12.80
C VAL A 97 1.97 11.50 14.10
N TYR A 98 1.15 10.96 14.99
CA TYR A 98 0.87 11.56 16.30
C TYR A 98 2.13 11.63 17.18
N PHE A 99 2.93 10.55 17.20
CA PHE A 99 4.19 10.51 17.93
C PHE A 99 5.20 11.54 17.43
N VAL A 100 5.35 11.68 16.11
CA VAL A 100 6.22 12.72 15.52
C VAL A 100 5.74 14.12 15.92
N ALA A 101 4.42 14.37 15.89
CA ALA A 101 3.87 15.66 16.33
C ALA A 101 4.18 15.96 17.81
N LEU A 102 4.04 14.97 18.70
CA LEU A 102 4.41 15.13 20.11
C LEU A 102 5.91 15.42 20.28
N MET A 103 6.77 14.72 19.55
CA MET A 103 8.22 14.95 19.60
C MET A 103 8.59 16.37 19.16
N ILE A 104 7.89 16.93 18.17
CA ILE A 104 8.11 18.32 17.74
C ILE A 104 7.68 19.30 18.83
N ILE A 105 6.53 19.07 19.49
CA ILE A 105 6.03 19.95 20.57
C ILE A 105 6.98 19.95 21.76
N GLU A 106 7.35 18.76 22.26
CA GLU A 106 8.29 18.61 23.38
C GLU A 106 9.67 19.15 23.02
N GLY A 107 10.15 18.89 21.80
CA GLY A 107 11.40 19.45 21.29
C GLY A 107 11.40 20.97 21.29
N ASN A 108 10.32 21.61 20.84
CA ASN A 108 10.18 23.07 20.86
C ASN A 108 10.09 23.63 22.29
N TYR A 109 9.40 22.96 23.19
CA TYR A 109 9.31 23.36 24.60
C TYR A 109 10.69 23.34 25.28
N LEU A 110 11.47 22.27 25.08
CA LEU A 110 12.84 22.17 25.61
C LEU A 110 13.76 23.23 25.01
N LEU A 111 13.64 23.52 23.71
CA LEU A 111 14.45 24.53 23.03
C LEU A 111 14.17 25.96 23.54
N PHE A 112 12.93 26.25 23.95
CA PHE A 112 12.55 27.51 24.58
C PHE A 112 12.99 27.58 26.06
N ALA A 113 12.98 26.47 26.79
CA ALA A 113 13.34 26.44 28.22
C ALA A 113 14.85 26.54 28.50
N ILE A 114 15.71 26.23 27.53
CA ILE A 114 17.19 26.27 27.66
C ILE A 114 17.76 27.63 27.21
N LYS A 115 16.94 28.49 26.59
CA LYS A 115 17.32 29.79 26.06
C LYS A 115 16.91 30.92 26.99
#